data_AF-A0A2H6A9A5-F1
#
_entry.id   AF-A0A2H6A9A5-F1
#
_cell.length_a   1.000
_cell.length_b   1.000
_cell.length_c   1.000
_cell.angle_alpha   90.00
_cell.angle_beta   90.00
_cell.angle_gamma   90.00
#
_symmetry.space_group_name_H-M   'P 1'
#
loop_
_entity.id
_entity.type
_entity.pdbx_description
1 polymer ?
#
loop_
_entity_poly.entity_id
_entity_poly.type
_entity_poly.pdbx_seq_one_letter_code
_entity_poly.pdbx_strand_id
1 'polypeptide(L)'
;MKNFKILKSILFLIYFLSPLFVWLLIFLQGENYLVIFKREEITFFLATHQLIYLILLIFFLQLANLIFYLFFNRRFFGKIIFVFVLLHLFLALKVYFFNYY
;
A
#
# COMPACT_ATOMS: atom_id res chain seq x y z
N MET A 1 -32.10 -4.72 -6.79
CA MET A 1 -31.07 -5.57 -6.13
C MET A 1 -29.78 -5.79 -6.96
N LYS A 2 -29.83 -5.93 -8.29
CA LYS A 2 -28.63 -6.20 -9.13
C LYS A 2 -27.57 -5.08 -9.10
N ASN A 3 -28.01 -3.81 -9.15
CA ASN A 3 -27.13 -2.63 -9.13
C ASN A 3 -26.29 -2.53 -7.85
N PHE A 4 -26.83 -2.97 -6.71
CA PHE A 4 -26.13 -2.91 -5.43
C PHE A 4 -24.96 -3.91 -5.33
N LYS A 5 -25.07 -5.08 -6.00
CA LYS A 5 -23.96 -6.04 -6.08
C LYS A 5 -22.81 -5.50 -6.93
N ILE A 6 -23.14 -4.86 -8.05
CA ILE A 6 -22.14 -4.25 -8.96
C ILE A 6 -21.39 -3.14 -8.24
N LEU A 7 -22.12 -2.23 -7.57
CA LEU A 7 -21.52 -1.13 -6.80
C LEU A 7 -20.55 -1.64 -5.73
N LYS A 8 -20.93 -2.67 -4.98
CA LYS A 8 -20.04 -3.28 -3.96
C LYS A 8 -18.75 -3.82 -4.56
N SER A 9 -18.81 -4.50 -5.69
CA SER A 9 -17.62 -5.02 -6.36
C SER A 9 -16.71 -3.90 -6.87
N ILE A 10 -17.28 -2.81 -7.39
CA ILE A 10 -16.52 -1.64 -7.82
C ILE A 10 -15.81 -0.99 -6.63
N LEU A 11 -16.52 -0.73 -5.53
CA LEU A 11 -15.94 -0.15 -4.32
C LEU A 11 -14.81 -1.03 -3.76
N PHE A 12 -14.99 -2.35 -3.79
CA PHE A 12 -13.95 -3.30 -3.38
C PHE A 12 -12.70 -3.19 -4.27
N LEU A 13 -12.85 -3.10 -5.60
CA LEU A 13 -11.72 -2.95 -6.51
C LEU A 13 -11.00 -1.62 -6.32
N ILE A 14 -11.74 -0.52 -6.13
CA ILE A 14 -11.15 0.79 -5.83
C ILE A 14 -10.33 0.70 -4.53
N TYR A 15 -10.92 0.12 -3.48
CA TYR A 15 -10.23 -0.05 -2.21
C TYR A 15 -8.95 -0.90 -2.36
N PHE A 16 -9.05 -2.01 -3.08
CA PHE A 16 -7.94 -2.93 -3.33
C PHE A 16 -6.81 -2.27 -4.13
N LEU A 17 -7.13 -1.48 -5.15
CA LEU A 17 -6.15 -0.84 -6.02
C LEU A 17 -5.66 0.52 -5.49
N SER A 18 -6.32 1.10 -4.49
CA SER A 18 -5.95 2.39 -3.93
C SER A 18 -4.48 2.50 -3.49
N PRO A 19 -3.83 1.47 -2.91
CA PRO A 19 -2.41 1.54 -2.61
C PRO A 19 -1.54 1.78 -3.85
N LEU A 20 -1.92 1.23 -5.00
CA LEU A 20 -1.11 1.31 -6.22
C LEU A 20 -1.10 2.73 -6.76
N PHE A 21 -2.25 3.39 -6.68
CA PHE A 21 -2.38 4.79 -7.02
C PHE A 21 -1.53 5.68 -6.09
N VAL A 22 -1.56 5.44 -4.78
CA VAL A 22 -0.74 6.20 -3.82
C VAL A 22 0.76 6.04 -4.11
N TRP A 23 1.21 4.81 -4.34
CA TRP A 23 2.62 4.56 -4.68
C TRP A 23 3.03 5.17 -6.01
N LEU A 24 2.16 5.13 -7.02
CA LEU A 24 2.40 5.82 -8.29
C LEU A 24 2.63 7.32 -8.08
N LEU A 25 1.80 7.97 -7.26
CA LEU A 25 1.96 9.39 -6.95
C LEU A 25 3.31 9.67 -6.26
N ILE A 26 3.71 8.83 -5.30
CA ILE A 26 5.01 8.94 -4.62
C ILE A 26 6.17 8.78 -5.61
N PHE A 27 6.10 7.81 -6.52
CA PHE A 27 7.13 7.62 -7.55
C PHE A 27 7.22 8.80 -8.51
N LEU A 28 6.08 9.40 -8.88
CA LEU A 28 6.04 10.58 -9.76
C LEU A 28 6.63 11.84 -9.11
N GLN A 29 6.67 11.92 -7.78
CA GLN A 29 7.34 13.03 -7.07
C GLN A 29 8.87 12.98 -7.18
N GLY A 30 9.45 11.85 -7.61
CA GLY A 30 10.89 11.72 -7.81
C GLY A 30 11.70 11.61 -6.51
N GLU A 31 11.06 11.25 -5.39
CA GLU A 31 11.77 11.07 -4.13
C GLU A 31 12.66 9.82 -4.17
N ASN A 32 13.98 10.04 -4.09
CA ASN A 32 14.99 8.98 -4.17
C ASN A 32 15.35 8.37 -2.80
N TYR A 33 14.75 8.88 -1.71
CA TYR A 33 15.04 8.45 -0.36
C TYR A 33 13.88 8.71 0.61
N LEU A 34 13.78 7.87 1.63
CA LEU A 34 12.87 7.94 2.78
C LEU A 34 13.70 8.21 4.03
N VAL A 35 13.55 9.38 4.62
CA VAL A 35 14.10 9.81 5.91
C VAL A 35 13.48 8.93 6.99
N ILE A 36 14.26 7.98 7.50
CA ILE A 36 13.85 7.13 8.62
C ILE A 36 13.90 7.94 9.92
N PHE A 37 14.89 8.81 10.04
CA PHE A 37 15.16 9.58 11.25
C PHE A 37 15.94 10.84 10.88
N LYS A 38 15.56 11.98 11.46
CA LYS A 38 16.23 13.26 11.31
C LYS A 38 16.35 13.93 12.67
N ARG A 39 17.59 14.25 13.04
CA ARG A 39 17.99 15.09 14.17
C ARG A 39 19.03 16.08 13.65
N GLU A 40 19.18 17.22 14.30
CA GLU A 40 20.02 18.36 13.87
C GLU A 40 21.38 17.98 13.23
N GLU A 41 22.01 16.89 13.69
CA GLU A 41 23.31 16.42 13.21
C GLU A 41 23.29 15.02 12.57
N ILE A 42 22.17 14.29 12.63
CA ILE A 42 22.07 12.90 12.16
C ILE A 42 20.79 12.69 11.35
N THR A 43 20.96 12.36 10.08
CA THR A 43 19.88 11.92 9.20
C THR A 43 20.15 10.50 8.70
N PHE A 44 19.22 9.59 8.98
CA PHE A 44 19.18 8.26 8.39
C PHE A 44 18.21 8.26 7.22
N PHE A 45 18.71 7.95 6.03
CA PHE A 45 17.90 7.82 4.82
C PHE A 45 17.89 6.36 4.37
N LEU A 46 16.72 5.89 3.93
CA LEU A 46 16.54 4.65 3.20
C LEU A 46 16.32 4.99 1.74
N ALA A 47 17.18 4.53 0.85
CA ALA A 47 16.97 4.82 -0.56
C ALA A 47 15.66 4.18 -1.07
N THR A 48 14.87 4.91 -1.86
CA THR A 48 13.58 4.40 -2.35
C THR A 48 13.71 3.19 -3.27
N HIS A 49 14.90 2.98 -3.88
CA HIS A 49 15.20 1.74 -4.60
C HIS A 49 15.16 0.50 -3.70
N GLN A 50 15.34 0.62 -2.39
CA GLN A 50 15.18 -0.51 -1.45
C GLN A 50 13.72 -0.67 -1.04
N LEU A 51 12.98 0.44 -0.95
CA LEU A 51 11.54 0.44 -0.69
C LEU A 51 10.74 -0.20 -1.81
N ILE A 52 11.14 -0.05 -3.09
CA ILE A 52 10.38 -0.61 -4.20
C ILE A 52 10.22 -2.14 -4.08
N TYR A 53 11.25 -2.84 -3.60
CA TYR A 53 11.16 -4.28 -3.36
C TYR A 53 10.18 -4.63 -2.25
N LEU A 54 10.16 -3.86 -1.16
CA LEU A 54 9.19 -4.03 -0.08
C LEU A 54 7.77 -3.76 -0.56
N ILE A 55 7.56 -2.67 -1.31
CA ILE A 55 6.25 -2.30 -1.86
C ILE A 55 5.74 -3.40 -2.79
N LEU A 56 6.59 -3.87 -3.72
CA LEU A 56 6.25 -4.95 -4.64
C LEU A 56 5.93 -6.26 -3.90
N LEU A 57 6.67 -6.58 -2.83
CA LEU A 57 6.39 -7.74 -2.00
C LEU A 57 5.01 -7.63 -1.32
N ILE A 58 4.69 -6.48 -0.72
CA ILE A 58 3.39 -6.26 -0.08
C ILE A 58 2.26 -6.34 -1.13
N PHE A 59 2.45 -5.79 -2.32
CA PHE A 59 1.52 -5.96 -3.45
C PHE A 59 1.32 -7.42 -3.85
N PHE A 60 2.41 -8.16 -3.98
CA PHE A 60 2.36 -9.57 -4.34
C PHE A 60 1.56 -10.38 -3.31
N LEU A 61 1.82 -10.15 -2.02
CA LEU A 61 1.09 -10.80 -0.93
C LEU A 61 -0.39 -10.38 -0.92
N GLN A 62 -0.69 -9.12 -1.22
CA GLN A 62 -2.06 -8.64 -1.37
C GLN A 62 -2.79 -9.32 -2.55
N LEU A 63 -2.12 -9.50 -3.68
CA LEU A 63 -2.66 -10.22 -4.84
C LEU A 63 -2.89 -11.71 -4.52
N ALA A 64 -1.91 -12.37 -3.89
CA ALA A 64 -2.06 -13.74 -3.42
C ALA A 64 -3.25 -13.86 -2.46
N ASN A 65 -3.41 -12.90 -1.54
CA ASN A 65 -4.55 -12.85 -0.63
C ASN A 65 -5.88 -12.65 -1.35
N LEU A 66 -5.92 -11.89 -2.45
CA LEU A 66 -7.12 -11.78 -3.29
C LEU A 66 -7.46 -13.11 -3.97
N ILE A 67 -6.46 -13.83 -4.48
CA ILE A 67 -6.65 -15.18 -5.04
C ILE A 67 -7.23 -16.09 -3.95
N PHE A 68 -6.64 -16.09 -2.75
CA PHE A 68 -7.18 -16.86 -1.62
C PHE A 68 -8.59 -16.44 -1.23
N TYR A 69 -8.91 -15.15 -1.28
CA TYR A 69 -10.27 -14.65 -1.07
C TYR A 69 -11.26 -15.21 -2.10
N LEU A 70 -10.87 -15.32 -3.38
CA LEU A 70 -11.75 -15.80 -4.44
C LEU A 70 -12.04 -17.31 -4.35
N PHE A 71 -11.04 -18.11 -4.00
CA PHE A 71 -11.10 -19.58 -4.05
C PHE A 71 -11.30 -20.25 -2.67
N PHE A 72 -11.03 -19.56 -1.56
CA PHE A 72 -11.10 -20.11 -0.20
C PHE A 72 -12.04 -19.29 0.70
N ASN A 73 -11.76 -19.25 2.00
CA ASN A 73 -12.61 -18.62 3.01
C ASN A 73 -12.65 -17.08 2.87
N ARG A 74 -13.65 -16.59 2.14
CA ARG A 74 -13.90 -15.16 1.90
C ARG A 74 -13.92 -14.30 3.17
N ARG A 75 -14.46 -14.81 4.29
CA ARG A 75 -14.53 -14.04 5.54
C ARG A 75 -13.14 -13.84 6.15
N PHE A 76 -12.29 -14.86 6.09
CA PHE A 76 -10.94 -14.80 6.63
C PHE A 76 -10.03 -13.91 5.77
N PHE A 77 -9.89 -14.26 4.49
CA PHE A 77 -9.00 -13.53 3.57
C PHE A 77 -9.49 -12.10 3.28
N GLY A 78 -10.80 -11.85 3.37
CA GLY A 78 -11.35 -10.50 3.25
C GLY A 78 -10.87 -9.55 4.37
N LYS A 79 -10.66 -10.06 5.59
CA LYS A 79 -10.08 -9.26 6.68
C LYS A 79 -8.61 -8.97 6.46
N ILE A 80 -7.87 -9.91 5.87
CA ILE A 80 -6.44 -9.76 5.60
C ILE A 80 -6.17 -8.69 4.54
N ILE A 81 -7.09 -8.49 3.57
CA ILE A 81 -6.98 -7.38 2.58
C ILE A 81 -6.84 -6.04 3.30
N PHE A 82 -7.59 -5.85 4.38
CA PHE A 82 -7.54 -4.62 5.17
C PHE A 82 -6.16 -4.39 5.80
N VAL A 83 -5.52 -5.45 6.29
CA VAL A 83 -4.16 -5.39 6.86
C VAL A 83 -3.15 -4.93 5.80
N PHE A 84 -3.20 -5.48 4.58
CA PHE A 84 -2.30 -5.06 3.51
C PHE A 84 -2.50 -3.61 3.10
N VAL A 85 -3.75 -3.16 2.95
CA VAL A 85 -4.03 -1.76 2.63
C VAL A 85 -3.51 -0.82 3.73
N LEU A 86 -3.69 -1.17 5.00
CA LEU A 86 -3.12 -0.41 6.12
C LEU A 86 -1.60 -0.37 6.07
N LEU A 87 -0.93 -1.49 5.79
CA LEU A 87 0.54 -1.53 5.66
C LEU A 87 1.04 -0.58 4.57
N HIS A 88 0.38 -0.58 3.41
CA HIS A 88 0.72 0.37 2.35
C HIS A 88 0.49 1.81 2.79
N LEU A 89 -0.62 2.10 3.48
CA LEU A 89 -0.92 3.44 3.97
C LEU A 89 0.11 3.92 4.99
N PHE A 90 0.49 3.09 5.96
CA PHE A 90 1.52 3.44 6.94
C PHE A 90 2.87 3.70 6.27
N LEU A 91 3.24 2.88 5.30
CA LEU A 91 4.50 3.05 4.57
C LEU A 91 4.47 4.32 3.70
N ALA A 92 3.34 4.59 3.04
CA ALA A 92 3.14 5.81 2.26
C ALA A 92 3.13 7.07 3.13
N LEU A 93 2.44 7.06 4.28
CA LEU A 93 2.49 8.15 5.27
C LEU A 93 3.91 8.42 5.73
N LYS A 94 4.70 7.36 5.95
CA LYS A 94 6.10 7.49 6.33
C LYS A 94 6.91 8.21 5.26
N VAL A 95 6.75 7.83 3.99
CA VAL A 95 7.41 8.53 2.87
C VAL A 95 6.94 9.99 2.80
N TYR A 96 5.63 10.22 2.77
CA TYR A 96 5.07 11.52 2.41
C TYR A 96 5.19 12.58 3.51
N PHE A 97 5.07 12.22 4.79
CA PHE A 97 5.08 13.20 5.87
C PHE A 97 6.43 13.32 6.58
N PHE A 98 7.18 12.22 6.70
CA PHE A 98 8.46 12.25 7.44
C PHE A 98 9.65 12.64 6.56
N ASN A 99 9.48 12.75 5.24
CA ASN A 99 10.48 13.36 4.35
C ASN A 99 10.46 14.90 4.36
N TYR A 100 9.31 15.52 4.67
CA TYR A 100 9.10 16.96 4.48
C TYR A 100 9.20 17.81 5.75
N TYR A 101 9.25 17.19 6.95
CA TYR A 101 9.49 17.86 8.23
C TYR A 101 10.79 17.31 8.84
#